data_AF-A0A6I7FIU2-F1
#
_entry.id   AF-A0A6I7FIU2-F1
#
_cell.length_a   1.000
_cell.length_b   1.000
_cell.length_c   1.000
_cell.angle_alpha   90.00
_cell.angle_beta   90.00
_cell.angle_gamma   90.00
#
_symmetry.space_group_name_H-M   'P 1'
#
loop_
_entity.id
_entity.type
_entity.pdbx_description
1 polymer ?
#
loop_
_entity_poly.entity_id
_entity_poly.type
_entity_poly.pdbx_seq_one_letter_code
_entity_poly.pdbx_strand_id
1 'polypeptide(L)'
;MANCYTLVDNHADRWIKANRLYGICHFFGAVALFVAAQISDPIIMFWVMLFNAIVYMPTIALSNVISYVSLEKTGLDTVKDFPPVRVFGTVGFILAMWTISFLKLELSNIQLYVASGASLLLALYSLTLQDCPTSKAKKDKSLVSLLGIDAFVLFKQKNMAIFFLFAMLLGAALQITNTFGNPFLHDFALDPHYKDSLVVKYPAVPS
;
A
#
# COMPACT_ATOMS: atom_id res chain seq x y z
N MET A 1 3.00 5.55 -20.95
CA MET A 1 3.90 6.44 -20.18
C MET A 1 4.18 5.76 -18.83
N ALA A 2 5.00 4.69 -18.85
CA ALA A 2 5.18 3.76 -17.73
C ALA A 2 6.68 3.59 -17.43
N ASN A 3 7.30 4.63 -16.87
CA ASN A 3 8.68 4.61 -16.42
C ASN A 3 8.77 4.98 -14.93
N CYS A 4 7.93 4.35 -14.10
CA CYS A 4 7.98 4.47 -12.64
C CYS A 4 8.19 3.08 -12.02
N TYR A 5 9.28 2.42 -12.43
CA TYR A 5 9.84 1.25 -11.77
C TYR A 5 11.29 1.58 -11.52
N THR A 6 11.70 1.76 -10.26
CA THR A 6 13.07 1.60 -9.76
C THR A 6 13.22 2.23 -8.38
N LEU A 7 12.92 1.46 -7.33
CA LEU A 7 13.52 1.66 -6.00
C LEU A 7 13.92 0.33 -5.33
N VAL A 8 13.87 -0.80 -6.06
CA VAL A 8 14.39 -2.13 -5.62
C VAL A 8 15.44 -2.65 -6.61
N ASP A 9 16.02 -1.76 -7.41
CA ASP A 9 16.78 -2.17 -8.59
C ASP A 9 18.30 -2.18 -8.33
N ASN A 10 18.72 -2.86 -7.26
CA ASN A 10 20.08 -3.38 -7.17
C ASN A 10 19.98 -4.90 -7.26
N HIS A 11 20.21 -5.42 -8.47
CA HIS A 11 20.27 -6.84 -8.84
C HIS A 11 18.98 -7.68 -8.99
N ALA A 12 17.79 -7.23 -8.57
CA ALA A 12 16.59 -8.10 -8.56
C ALA A 12 15.72 -8.05 -9.84
N ASP A 13 15.63 -6.92 -10.55
CA ASP A 13 14.64 -6.75 -11.64
C ASP A 13 14.99 -7.48 -12.94
N ARG A 14 16.12 -8.20 -12.97
CA ARG A 14 16.53 -9.00 -14.13
C ARG A 14 16.06 -10.46 -14.10
N TRP A 15 15.58 -11.00 -12.96
CA TRP A 15 15.44 -12.46 -12.79
C TRP A 15 14.13 -12.95 -12.16
N ILE A 16 13.37 -12.09 -11.46
CA ILE A 16 12.19 -12.53 -10.69
C ILE A 16 10.91 -12.03 -11.35
N LYS A 17 9.96 -12.94 -11.59
CA LYS A 17 8.63 -12.60 -12.14
C LYS A 17 7.88 -11.70 -11.14
N ALA A 18 7.11 -10.72 -11.64
CA ALA A 18 6.41 -9.75 -10.78
C ALA A 18 5.46 -10.41 -9.76
N ASN A 19 4.76 -11.49 -10.14
CA ASN A 19 3.91 -12.27 -9.22
C ASN A 19 4.72 -12.91 -8.07
N ARG A 20 5.93 -13.41 -8.34
CA ARG A 20 6.81 -14.00 -7.32
C ARG A 20 7.38 -12.93 -6.39
N LEU A 21 7.83 -11.80 -6.95
CA LEU A 21 8.33 -10.69 -6.14
C LEU A 21 7.22 -10.12 -5.23
N TYR A 22 6.01 -9.98 -5.77
CA TYR A 22 4.83 -9.58 -4.99
C TYR A 22 4.58 -10.54 -3.82
N GLY A 23 4.63 -11.86 -4.06
CA GLY A 23 4.51 -12.87 -3.01
C GLY A 23 5.60 -12.78 -1.95
N ILE A 24 6.86 -12.60 -2.35
CA ILE A 24 8.00 -12.47 -1.45
C ILE A 24 7.86 -11.23 -0.56
N CYS A 25 7.50 -10.09 -1.14
CA CYS A 25 7.23 -8.85 -0.41
C CYS A 25 6.13 -9.04 0.64
N HIS A 26 5.02 -9.67 0.28
CA HIS A 26 3.92 -9.94 1.21
C HIS A 26 4.27 -10.97 2.28
N PHE A 27 5.11 -11.96 1.97
CA PHE A 27 5.61 -12.91 2.95
C PHE A 27 6.49 -12.22 4.00
N PHE A 28 7.48 -11.43 3.58
CA PHE A 28 8.31 -10.67 4.51
C PHE A 28 7.52 -9.62 5.30
N GLY A 29 6.54 -8.96 4.66
CA GLY A 29 5.61 -8.06 5.35
C GLY A 29 4.78 -8.79 6.41
N ALA A 30 4.29 -10.00 6.12
CA ALA A 30 3.58 -10.81 7.10
C ALA A 30 4.46 -11.15 8.32
N VAL A 31 5.70 -11.59 8.07
CA VAL A 31 6.67 -11.85 9.15
C VAL A 31 6.92 -10.59 9.97
N ALA A 32 7.12 -9.45 9.33
CA ALA A 32 7.35 -8.17 10.01
C ALA A 32 6.16 -7.77 10.88
N LEU A 33 4.93 -7.88 10.37
CA LEU A 33 3.71 -7.57 11.12
C LEU A 33 3.47 -8.54 12.30
N PHE A 34 3.75 -9.83 12.10
CA PHE A 34 3.68 -10.82 13.17
C PHE A 34 4.66 -10.53 14.31
N VAL A 35 5.88 -10.12 13.97
CA VAL A 35 6.90 -9.69 14.94
C VAL A 35 6.49 -8.37 15.61
N ALA A 36 6.00 -7.40 14.84
CA ALA A 36 5.50 -6.12 15.35
C ALA A 36 4.41 -6.29 16.40
N ALA A 37 3.50 -7.24 16.22
CA ALA A 37 2.42 -7.54 17.17
C ALA A 37 2.90 -7.95 18.57
N GLN A 38 4.16 -8.39 18.70
CA GLN A 38 4.76 -8.85 19.95
C GLN A 38 5.69 -7.82 20.60
N ILE A 39 5.96 -6.71 19.92
CA ILE A 39 6.91 -5.70 20.38
C ILE A 39 6.20 -4.67 21.27
N SER A 40 6.77 -4.42 22.44
CA SER A 40 6.33 -3.33 23.34
C SER A 40 7.31 -2.15 23.37
N ASP A 41 8.52 -2.32 22.84
CA ASP A 41 9.54 -1.28 22.79
C ASP A 41 9.33 -0.38 21.54
N PRO A 42 9.18 0.96 21.71
CA PRO A 42 8.93 1.86 20.59
C PRO A 42 10.07 1.95 19.57
N ILE A 43 11.33 1.80 19.99
CA ILE A 43 12.50 1.88 19.10
C ILE A 43 12.55 0.63 18.22
N ILE A 44 12.34 -0.54 18.80
CA ILE A 44 12.26 -1.80 18.04
C ILE A 44 11.05 -1.77 17.10
N MET A 45 9.89 -1.26 17.56
CA MET A 45 8.69 -1.11 16.74
C MET A 45 8.96 -0.25 15.51
N PHE A 46 9.66 0.88 15.67
CA PHE A 46 10.03 1.76 14.57
C PHE A 46 10.81 1.02 13.48
N TRP A 47 11.85 0.27 13.85
CA TRP A 47 12.69 -0.43 12.86
C TRP A 47 11.94 -1.58 12.17
N VAL A 48 11.09 -2.30 12.90
CA VAL A 48 10.26 -3.37 12.31
C VAL A 48 9.22 -2.81 11.35
N MET A 49 8.55 -1.71 11.73
CA MET A 49 7.58 -1.05 10.86
C MET A 49 8.24 -0.37 9.66
N LEU A 50 9.46 0.14 9.80
CA LEU A 50 10.26 0.65 8.68
C LEU A 50 10.58 -0.46 7.69
N PHE A 51 11.05 -1.61 8.18
CA PHE A 51 11.27 -2.79 7.33
C PHE A 51 9.98 -3.21 6.61
N ASN A 52 8.87 -3.29 7.35
CA ASN A 52 7.55 -3.58 6.75
C ASN A 52 7.18 -2.57 5.65
N ALA A 53 7.42 -1.28 5.85
CA ALA A 53 7.15 -0.24 4.87
C ALA A 53 8.01 -0.41 3.59
N ILE A 54 9.30 -0.74 3.75
CA ILE A 54 10.22 -0.99 2.63
C ILE A 54 9.74 -2.16 1.78
N VAL A 55 9.32 -3.27 2.40
CA VAL A 55 8.86 -4.45 1.65
C VAL A 55 7.44 -4.29 1.10
N TYR A 56 6.59 -3.49 1.76
CA TYR A 56 5.22 -3.25 1.35
C TYR A 56 5.10 -2.24 0.20
N MET A 57 5.88 -1.16 0.19
CA MET A 57 5.76 -0.11 -0.85
C MET A 57 5.83 -0.63 -2.31
N PRO A 58 6.74 -1.55 -2.67
CA PRO A 58 6.79 -2.11 -4.02
C PRO A 58 5.51 -2.86 -4.43
N THR A 59 4.76 -3.42 -3.47
CA THR A 59 3.57 -4.25 -3.75
C THR A 59 2.47 -3.48 -4.48
N ILE A 60 2.36 -2.17 -4.24
CA ILE A 60 1.38 -1.31 -4.93
C ILE A 60 1.69 -1.26 -6.43
N ALA A 61 2.96 -0.98 -6.76
CA ALA A 61 3.39 -0.94 -8.15
C ALA A 61 3.32 -2.33 -8.82
N LEU A 62 3.72 -3.39 -8.10
CA LEU A 62 3.67 -4.77 -8.58
C LEU A 62 2.23 -5.25 -8.83
N SER A 63 1.29 -4.90 -7.96
CA SER A 63 -0.14 -5.22 -8.13
C SER A 63 -0.71 -4.62 -9.42
N ASN A 64 -0.34 -3.37 -9.73
CA ASN A 64 -0.72 -2.72 -10.99
C ASN A 64 -0.12 -3.45 -12.20
N VAL A 65 1.17 -3.83 -12.15
CA VAL A 65 1.83 -4.63 -13.21
C VAL A 65 1.08 -5.92 -13.47
N ILE A 66 0.82 -6.69 -12.40
CA ILE A 66 0.17 -7.99 -12.50
C ILE A 66 -1.22 -7.84 -13.10
N SER A 67 -1.96 -6.81 -12.69
CA SER A 67 -3.28 -6.50 -13.23
C SER A 67 -3.22 -6.17 -14.73
N TYR A 68 -2.29 -5.30 -15.16
CA TYR A 68 -2.12 -4.96 -16.57
C TYR A 68 -1.76 -6.18 -17.42
N VAL A 69 -0.79 -6.98 -16.97
CA VAL A 69 -0.40 -8.22 -17.68
C VAL A 69 -1.58 -9.19 -17.77
N SER A 70 -2.37 -9.32 -16.70
CA SER A 70 -3.54 -10.19 -16.70
C SER A 70 -4.62 -9.72 -17.69
N LEU A 71 -4.88 -8.41 -17.77
CA LEU A 71 -5.84 -7.82 -18.72
C LEU A 71 -5.36 -7.98 -20.17
N GLU A 72 -4.08 -7.73 -20.44
CA GLU A 72 -3.53 -7.89 -21.79
C GLU A 72 -3.62 -9.34 -22.27
N LYS A 73 -3.34 -10.31 -21.39
CA LYS A 73 -3.44 -11.74 -21.72
C LYS A 73 -4.86 -12.22 -22.00
N THR A 74 -5.86 -11.57 -21.42
CA THR A 74 -7.28 -11.88 -21.68
C THR A 74 -7.86 -11.07 -22.85
N GLY A 75 -7.04 -10.26 -23.52
CA GLY A 75 -7.46 -9.45 -24.67
C GLY A 75 -8.30 -8.22 -24.28
N LEU A 76 -8.22 -7.80 -23.02
CA LEU A 76 -8.93 -6.63 -22.49
C LEU A 76 -8.08 -5.35 -22.64
N ASP A 77 -8.75 -4.19 -22.62
CA ASP A 77 -8.11 -2.89 -22.78
C ASP A 77 -7.68 -2.37 -21.39
N THR A 78 -6.37 -2.20 -21.19
CA THR A 78 -5.82 -1.75 -19.90
C THR A 78 -6.24 -0.34 -19.49
N VAL A 79 -6.59 0.54 -20.43
CA VAL A 79 -7.03 1.91 -20.15
C VAL A 79 -8.49 1.92 -19.72
N LYS A 80 -9.32 1.08 -20.37
CA LYS A 80 -10.76 1.01 -20.10
C LYS A 80 -11.10 0.10 -18.91
N ASP A 81 -10.44 -1.04 -18.79
CA ASP A 81 -10.84 -2.12 -17.89
C ASP A 81 -10.10 -2.10 -16.54
N PHE A 82 -8.95 -1.41 -16.45
CA PHE A 82 -8.23 -1.26 -15.19
C PHE A 82 -8.92 -0.35 -14.14
N PRO A 83 -9.54 0.80 -14.50
CA PRO A 83 -10.20 1.65 -13.51
C PRO A 83 -11.29 0.92 -12.70
N PRO A 84 -12.19 0.11 -13.30
CA PRO A 84 -13.11 -0.73 -12.54
C PRO A 84 -12.43 -1.73 -11.59
N VAL A 85 -11.31 -2.35 -12.01
CA VAL A 85 -10.54 -3.27 -11.14
C VAL A 85 -10.05 -2.56 -9.88
N ARG A 86 -9.61 -1.30 -10.01
CA ARG A 86 -9.13 -0.51 -8.87
C ARG A 86 -10.22 -0.21 -7.83
N VAL A 87 -11.50 -0.14 -8.23
CA VAL A 87 -12.63 0.10 -7.31
C VAL A 87 -12.75 -1.01 -6.26
N PHE A 88 -12.49 -2.27 -6.65
CA PHE A 88 -12.49 -3.39 -5.70
C PHE A 88 -11.41 -3.24 -4.62
N GLY A 89 -10.32 -2.54 -4.90
CA GLY A 89 -9.32 -2.17 -3.89
C GLY A 89 -9.90 -1.27 -2.81
N THR A 90 -10.68 -0.25 -3.21
CA THR A 90 -11.40 0.63 -2.27
C THR A 90 -12.46 -0.13 -1.48
N VAL A 91 -13.21 -1.02 -2.12
CA VAL A 91 -14.20 -1.88 -1.43
C VAL A 91 -13.50 -2.76 -0.39
N GLY A 92 -12.39 -3.40 -0.75
CA GLY A 92 -11.60 -4.20 0.18
C GLY A 92 -11.06 -3.40 1.36
N PHE A 93 -10.61 -2.16 1.12
CA PHE A 93 -10.17 -1.25 2.18
C PHE A 93 -11.29 -0.92 3.17
N ILE A 94 -12.49 -0.56 2.68
CA ILE A 94 -13.65 -0.28 3.53
C ILE A 94 -14.04 -1.52 4.36
N LEU A 95 -14.12 -2.69 3.73
CA LEU A 95 -14.45 -3.94 4.42
C LEU A 95 -13.42 -4.29 5.50
N ALA A 96 -12.13 -4.06 5.24
CA ALA A 96 -11.08 -4.27 6.23
C ALA A 96 -11.24 -3.32 7.43
N MET A 97 -11.46 -2.02 7.17
CA MET A 97 -11.69 -1.03 8.23
C MET A 97 -12.89 -1.40 9.09
N TRP A 98 -14.02 -1.76 8.47
CA TRP A 98 -15.22 -2.20 9.18
C TRP A 98 -14.98 -3.45 10.01
N THR A 99 -14.23 -4.42 9.49
CA THR A 99 -13.92 -5.66 10.22
C THR A 99 -13.14 -5.36 11.50
N ILE A 100 -12.10 -4.53 11.43
CA ILE A 100 -11.31 -4.13 12.60
C ILE A 100 -12.16 -3.34 13.60
N SER A 101 -13.02 -2.44 13.10
CA SER A 101 -13.88 -1.59 13.93
C SER A 101 -14.98 -2.38 14.65
N PHE A 102 -15.70 -3.27 13.94
CA PHE A 102 -16.74 -4.11 14.53
C PHE A 102 -16.19 -5.09 15.57
N LEU A 103 -14.97 -5.59 15.35
CA LEU A 103 -14.28 -6.46 16.30
C LEU A 103 -13.59 -5.68 17.44
N LYS A 104 -13.65 -4.33 17.43
CA LYS A 104 -13.00 -3.43 18.41
C LYS A 104 -11.50 -3.69 18.57
N LEU A 105 -10.83 -4.03 17.48
CA LEU A 105 -9.42 -4.39 17.46
C LEU A 105 -8.50 -3.17 17.20
N GLU A 106 -9.07 -1.99 17.03
CA GLU A 106 -8.36 -0.76 16.60
C GLU A 106 -7.20 -0.37 17.53
N LEU A 107 -7.35 -0.58 18.84
CA LEU A 107 -6.32 -0.28 19.85
C LEU A 107 -5.52 -1.53 20.28
N SER A 108 -5.75 -2.68 19.64
CA SER A 108 -5.13 -3.95 19.99
C SER A 108 -4.03 -4.31 19.01
N ASN A 109 -3.02 -5.04 19.48
CA ASN A 109 -2.02 -5.67 18.59
C ASN A 109 -2.64 -6.77 17.70
N ILE A 110 -3.85 -7.23 18.00
CA ILE A 110 -4.58 -8.21 17.18
C ILE A 110 -4.78 -7.70 15.75
N GLN A 111 -4.91 -6.39 15.52
CA GLN A 111 -4.99 -5.84 14.16
C GLN A 111 -3.75 -6.18 13.32
N LEU A 112 -2.56 -6.25 13.95
CA LEU A 112 -1.31 -6.60 13.29
C LEU A 112 -1.25 -8.09 12.97
N TYR A 113 -1.83 -8.95 13.83
CA TYR A 113 -2.00 -10.38 13.53
C TYR A 113 -2.98 -10.61 12.37
N VAL A 114 -4.09 -9.88 12.33
CA VAL A 114 -5.07 -9.93 11.22
C VAL A 114 -4.40 -9.49 9.92
N ALA A 115 -3.67 -8.36 9.95
CA ALA A 115 -2.93 -7.86 8.78
C ALA A 115 -1.83 -8.83 8.33
N SER A 116 -1.10 -9.45 9.27
CA SER A 116 -0.12 -10.50 9.00
C SER A 116 -0.77 -11.70 8.29
N GLY A 117 -1.92 -12.17 8.81
CA GLY A 117 -2.68 -13.27 8.19
C GLY A 117 -3.12 -12.95 6.78
N ALA A 118 -3.70 -11.75 6.55
CA ALA A 118 -4.11 -11.30 5.23
C ALA A 118 -2.93 -11.18 4.26
N SER A 119 -1.79 -10.65 4.72
CA SER A 119 -0.58 -10.55 3.90
C SER A 119 -0.03 -11.94 3.54
N LEU A 120 -0.05 -12.90 4.48
CA LEU A 120 0.35 -14.27 4.20
C LEU A 120 -0.58 -14.95 3.18
N LEU A 121 -1.89 -14.73 3.29
CA LEU A 121 -2.86 -15.23 2.30
C LEU A 121 -2.58 -14.66 0.90
N LEU A 122 -2.28 -13.36 0.79
CA LEU A 122 -1.88 -12.74 -0.48
C LEU A 122 -0.56 -13.32 -1.01
N ALA A 123 0.40 -13.60 -0.13
CA ALA A 123 1.64 -14.26 -0.51
C ALA A 123 1.39 -15.65 -1.11
N LEU A 124 0.49 -16.44 -0.51
CA LEU A 124 0.11 -17.75 -1.03
C LEU A 124 -0.70 -17.63 -2.33
N TYR A 125 -1.65 -16.71 -2.40
CA TYR A 125 -2.44 -16.44 -3.59
C TYR A 125 -1.57 -16.02 -4.78
N SER A 126 -0.48 -15.29 -4.52
CA SER A 126 0.47 -14.89 -5.57
C SER A 126 1.08 -16.06 -6.34
N LEU A 127 1.14 -17.25 -5.72
CA LEU A 127 1.65 -18.46 -6.35
C LEU A 127 0.69 -19.01 -7.42
N THR A 128 -0.59 -18.69 -7.31
CA THR A 128 -1.64 -19.07 -8.27
C THR A 128 -1.85 -18.03 -9.39
N LEU A 129 -1.28 -16.83 -9.23
CA LEU A 129 -1.41 -15.76 -10.23
C LEU A 129 -0.68 -16.11 -11.52
N GLN A 130 -1.26 -15.69 -12.64
CA GLN A 130 -0.68 -15.88 -13.96
C GLN A 130 0.74 -15.33 -14.03
N ASP A 131 1.62 -16.10 -14.66
CA ASP A 131 3.03 -15.75 -14.77
C ASP A 131 3.23 -14.43 -15.51
N CYS A 132 3.75 -13.42 -14.79
CA CYS A 132 4.09 -12.16 -15.41
C CYS A 132 5.46 -12.29 -16.09
N PRO A 133 5.57 -12.03 -17.41
CA PRO A 133 6.86 -12.07 -18.09
C PRO A 133 7.78 -11.00 -17.49
N THR A 134 9.05 -11.33 -17.30
CA THR A 134 10.05 -10.37 -16.84
C THR A 134 10.28 -9.31 -17.91
N SER A 135 10.23 -8.03 -17.53
CA SER A 135 10.55 -6.93 -18.45
C SER A 135 12.02 -7.04 -18.87
N LYS A 136 12.28 -7.18 -20.18
CA LYS A 136 13.63 -7.08 -20.74
C LYS A 136 14.05 -5.61 -20.75
N ALA A 137 14.43 -5.07 -19.60
CA ALA A 137 14.95 -3.71 -19.52
C ALA A 137 16.22 -3.58 -20.38
N LYS A 138 16.25 -2.59 -21.29
CA LYS A 138 17.42 -2.30 -22.13
C LYS A 138 18.66 -2.10 -21.25
N LYS A 139 19.79 -2.63 -21.73
CA LYS A 139 21.04 -2.86 -21.01
C LYS A 139 21.70 -1.59 -20.41
N ASP A 140 21.28 -0.40 -20.82
CA ASP A 140 21.98 0.87 -20.58
C ASP A 140 21.11 1.93 -19.87
N LYS A 141 20.58 1.63 -18.68
CA LYS A 141 20.04 2.69 -17.81
C LYS A 141 21.13 3.18 -16.86
N SER A 142 21.50 4.46 -17.00
CA SER A 142 22.41 5.17 -16.08
C SER A 142 21.89 5.12 -14.64
N LEU A 143 22.79 5.04 -13.64
CA LEU A 143 22.46 5.09 -12.20
C LEU A 143 21.57 6.29 -11.83
N VAL A 144 21.70 7.40 -12.57
CA VAL A 144 20.88 8.62 -12.40
C VAL A 144 19.42 8.37 -12.80
N SER A 145 19.20 7.59 -13.87
CA SER A 145 17.87 7.19 -14.32
C SER A 145 17.24 6.13 -13.42
N LEU A 146 18.08 5.32 -12.77
CA LEU A 146 17.69 4.28 -11.81
C LEU A 146 17.27 4.85 -10.46
N LEU A 147 17.88 5.96 -10.02
CA LEU A 147 17.50 6.67 -8.79
C LEU A 147 16.30 7.61 -9.00
N GLY A 148 15.72 7.63 -10.20
CA GLY A 148 14.59 8.51 -10.53
C GLY A 148 14.93 10.00 -10.51
N ILE A 149 16.23 10.36 -10.55
CA ILE A 149 16.67 11.76 -10.54
C ILE A 149 16.19 12.49 -11.82
N ASP A 150 15.97 11.74 -12.90
CA ASP A 150 15.31 12.24 -14.11
C ASP A 150 13.91 12.81 -13.85
N ALA A 151 13.21 12.39 -12.78
CA ALA A 151 11.91 12.93 -12.41
C ALA A 151 11.98 14.41 -12.02
N PHE A 152 13.14 14.92 -11.59
CA PHE A 152 13.32 16.35 -11.33
C PHE A 152 13.23 17.21 -12.60
N VAL A 153 13.42 16.62 -13.78
CA VAL A 153 13.22 17.30 -15.07
C VAL A 153 11.75 17.69 -15.26
N LEU A 154 10.79 16.94 -14.70
CA LEU A 154 9.36 17.30 -14.78
C LEU A 154 9.07 18.66 -14.12
N PHE A 155 9.82 19.05 -13.09
CA PHE A 155 9.65 20.34 -12.42
C PHE A 155 10.06 21.54 -13.28
N LYS A 156 10.77 21.32 -14.39
CA LYS A 156 11.03 22.40 -15.36
C LYS A 156 9.75 22.87 -16.06
N GLN A 157 8.70 22.05 -16.08
CA GLN A 157 7.40 22.42 -16.63
C GLN A 157 6.54 23.06 -15.54
N LYS A 158 6.21 24.35 -15.70
CA LYS A 158 5.41 25.12 -14.73
C LYS A 158 4.10 24.43 -14.35
N ASN A 159 3.39 23.86 -15.33
CA ASN A 159 2.12 23.17 -15.09
C ASN A 159 2.31 21.89 -14.24
N MET A 160 3.41 21.15 -14.43
CA MET A 160 3.71 19.98 -13.59
C MET A 160 4.14 20.37 -12.18
N ALA A 161 4.91 21.45 -12.02
CA ALA A 161 5.29 21.93 -10.69
C ALA A 161 4.06 22.38 -9.87
N ILE A 162 3.13 23.11 -10.50
CA ILE A 162 1.87 23.52 -9.85
C ILE A 162 1.03 22.30 -9.49
N PHE A 163 0.86 21.36 -10.44
CA PHE A 163 0.15 20.11 -10.18
C PHE A 163 0.76 19.33 -9.01
N PHE A 164 2.09 19.20 -8.98
CA PHE A 164 2.80 18.49 -7.92
C PHE A 164 2.62 19.15 -6.55
N LEU A 165 2.64 20.48 -6.49
CA LEU A 165 2.38 21.23 -5.25
C LEU A 165 0.99 20.90 -4.69
N PHE A 166 -0.05 20.96 -5.51
CA PHE A 166 -1.41 20.61 -5.08
C PHE A 166 -1.54 19.13 -4.71
N ALA A 167 -0.91 18.23 -5.47
CA ALA A 167 -0.91 16.80 -5.16
C ALA A 167 -0.23 16.51 -3.81
N MET A 168 0.88 17.19 -3.52
CA MET A 168 1.58 17.09 -2.23
C MET A 168 0.71 17.63 -1.08
N LEU A 169 0.09 18.79 -1.27
CA LEU A 169 -0.81 19.37 -0.26
C LEU A 169 -2.01 18.46 0.03
N LEU A 170 -2.62 17.88 -1.01
CA LEU A 170 -3.71 16.92 -0.86
C LEU A 170 -3.26 15.66 -0.11
N GLY A 171 -2.07 15.13 -0.43
CA GLY A 171 -1.48 13.99 0.28
C GLY A 171 -1.20 14.30 1.74
N ALA A 172 -0.67 15.48 2.06
CA ALA A 172 -0.44 15.92 3.43
C ALA A 172 -1.74 16.03 4.22
N ALA A 173 -2.79 16.63 3.64
CA ALA A 173 -4.10 16.72 4.27
C ALA A 173 -4.69 15.33 4.57
N LEU A 174 -4.59 14.39 3.62
CA LEU A 174 -5.06 13.02 3.82
C LEU A 174 -4.33 12.31 4.97
N GLN A 175 -3.01 12.47 5.07
CA GLN A 175 -2.22 11.87 6.15
C GLN A 175 -2.55 12.46 7.52
N ILE A 176 -2.81 13.76 7.59
CA ILE A 176 -3.27 14.43 8.82
C ILE A 176 -4.61 13.84 9.25
N THR A 177 -5.60 13.77 8.34
CA THR A 177 -6.91 13.19 8.65
C THR A 177 -6.80 11.73 9.10
N ASN A 178 -5.96 10.93 8.45
CA ASN A 178 -5.76 9.52 8.84
C ASN A 178 -5.07 9.39 10.21
N THR A 179 -4.18 10.32 10.56
CA THR A 179 -3.44 10.28 11.83
C THR A 179 -4.29 10.78 13.01
N PHE A 180 -5.03 11.87 12.81
CA PHE A 180 -5.76 12.55 13.89
C PHE A 180 -7.26 12.25 13.90
N GLY A 181 -7.82 11.68 12.84
CA GLY A 181 -9.24 11.38 12.74
C GLY A 181 -9.72 10.42 13.82
N ASN A 182 -9.03 9.30 14.03
CA ASN A 182 -9.47 8.31 15.03
C ASN A 182 -9.34 8.85 16.47
N PRO A 183 -8.20 9.45 16.90
CA PRO A 183 -8.12 10.11 18.21
C PRO A 183 -9.19 11.19 18.42
N PHE A 184 -9.47 12.02 17.42
CA PHE A 184 -10.52 13.04 17.49
C PHE A 184 -11.90 12.43 17.77
N LEU A 185 -12.25 11.32 17.10
CA LEU A 185 -13.52 10.62 17.35
C LEU A 185 -13.57 9.94 18.73
N HIS A 186 -12.44 9.41 19.20
CA HIS A 186 -12.34 8.85 20.55
C HIS A 186 -12.42 9.90 21.66
N ASP A 187 -11.99 11.14 21.44
CA ASP A 187 -12.15 12.21 22.42
C ASP A 187 -13.63 12.55 22.69
N PHE A 188 -14.53 12.36 21.71
CA PHE A 188 -15.98 12.47 21.95
C PHE A 188 -16.53 11.36 22.86
N ALA A 189 -15.80 10.27 23.07
CA ALA A 189 -16.15 9.25 24.06
C ALA A 189 -16.04 9.75 25.50
N LEU A 190 -15.30 10.84 25.73
CA LEU A 190 -15.12 11.47 27.04
C LEU A 190 -16.34 12.29 27.47
N ASP A 191 -17.20 12.70 26.53
CA ASP A 191 -18.46 13.38 26.82
C ASP A 191 -19.58 12.36 27.12
N PRO A 192 -20.20 12.38 28.31
CA PRO A 192 -21.30 11.51 28.67
C PRO A 192 -22.47 11.51 27.67
N HIS A 193 -22.69 12.60 26.92
CA HIS A 193 -23.78 12.70 25.93
C HIS A 193 -23.51 11.95 24.62
N TYR A 194 -22.24 11.73 24.26
CA TYR A 194 -21.85 11.15 22.97
C TYR A 194 -21.24 9.75 23.09
N LYS A 195 -20.99 9.29 24.32
CA LYS A 195 -20.42 7.97 24.65
C LYS A 195 -21.13 6.77 24.02
N ASP A 196 -22.44 6.87 23.81
CA ASP A 196 -23.25 5.80 23.21
C ASP A 196 -23.51 5.96 21.71
N SER A 197 -23.02 7.05 21.10
CA SER A 197 -23.23 7.34 19.69
C SER A 197 -22.53 6.34 18.76
N LEU A 198 -23.11 6.14 17.58
CA LEU A 198 -22.61 5.20 16.58
C LEU A 198 -21.21 5.58 16.06
N VAL A 199 -20.92 6.89 16.04
CA VAL A 199 -19.64 7.47 15.63
C VAL A 199 -18.52 7.15 16.62
N VAL A 200 -18.83 7.17 17.93
CA VAL A 200 -17.87 6.86 19.00
C VAL A 200 -17.64 5.35 19.12
N LYS A 201 -18.69 4.54 18.95
CA LYS A 201 -18.61 3.08 19.05
C LYS A 201 -17.97 2.41 17.84
N TYR A 202 -18.09 3.02 16.65
CA TYR A 202 -17.55 2.50 15.40
C TYR A 202 -16.93 3.64 14.57
N PRO A 203 -15.73 4.12 14.92
CA PRO A 203 -15.11 5.27 14.27
C PRO A 203 -14.94 5.13 12.75
N ALA A 204 -14.85 3.88 12.25
CA ALA A 204 -14.63 3.57 10.84
C ALA A 204 -15.91 3.33 10.00
N VAL A 205 -17.10 3.45 10.59
CA VAL A 205 -18.39 3.13 9.91
C VAL A 205 -19.13 4.38 9.38
N PRO A 206 -19.07 5.57 10.02
CA PRO A 206 -19.66 6.79 9.47
C PRO A 206 -18.87 7.43 8.32
N SER A 207 -17.70 6.89 7.96
CA SER A 207 -16.79 7.46 6.93
C SER A 207 -17.17 7.09 5.51
#